data_AF-A0A1S3RCP0-F1
#
_entry.id   AF-A0A1S3RCP0-F1
#
_cell.length_a   1.000
_cell.length_b   1.000
_cell.length_c   1.000
_cell.angle_alpha   90.00
_cell.angle_beta   90.00
_cell.angle_gamma   90.00
#
_symmetry.space_group_name_H-M   'P 1'
#
loop_
_entity.id
_entity.type
_entity.pdbx_description
1 polymer ?
#
loop_
_entity_poly.entity_id
_entity_poly.type
_entity_poly.pdbx_seq_one_letter_code
_entity_poly.pdbx_strand_id
1 'polypeptide(L)'
;MAGGLLFLTECHSTHLQTGGQYQDCAEIFKDGNSVSGLYMIRPDRAPSSFMVFCDMSDGGGWTVFQRRKDGTESFDRAWVEYKHGFGDSESGGEFWLGNDPLHYLTLKVKRKTYN
;
A
#
# COMPACT_ATOMS: atom_id res chain seq x y z
N MET A 1 -11.69 -8.58 -50.03
CA MET A 1 -10.43 -9.27 -49.70
C MET A 1 -9.72 -8.43 -48.65
N ALA A 2 -9.39 -9.06 -47.51
CA ALA A 2 -8.49 -8.68 -46.40
C ALA A 2 -8.40 -7.19 -45.98
N GLY A 3 -8.48 -6.79 -44.71
CA GLY A 3 -8.28 -7.49 -43.45
C GLY A 3 -7.67 -6.51 -42.43
N GLY A 4 -7.87 -6.77 -41.13
CA GLY A 4 -7.03 -6.24 -40.05
C GLY A 4 -7.56 -5.02 -39.29
N LEU A 5 -8.42 -5.25 -38.29
CA LEU A 5 -8.32 -4.52 -37.02
C LEU A 5 -7.02 -4.96 -36.32
N LEU A 6 -6.33 -4.04 -35.64
CA LEU A 6 -5.98 -4.16 -34.23
C LEU A 6 -5.24 -2.88 -33.78
N PHE A 7 -5.92 -2.20 -32.85
CA PHE A 7 -5.58 -1.04 -32.04
C PHE A 7 -4.09 -0.84 -31.76
N LEU A 8 -3.60 0.36 -32.05
CA LEU A 8 -2.41 0.90 -31.40
C LEU A 8 -2.74 1.06 -29.91
N THR A 9 -2.04 0.30 -29.09
CA THR A 9 -2.09 0.34 -27.64
C THR A 9 -1.80 1.77 -27.19
N GLU A 10 -2.84 2.48 -26.77
CA GLU A 10 -2.70 3.67 -25.94
C GLU A 10 -1.84 3.30 -24.73
N CYS A 11 -0.87 4.16 -24.38
CA CYS A 11 -0.14 4.01 -23.13
C CYS A 11 -1.18 4.03 -22.00
N HIS A 12 -1.46 2.87 -21.41
CA HIS A 12 -2.48 2.67 -20.38
C HIS A 12 -1.97 3.31 -19.09
N SER A 13 -2.04 4.63 -19.03
CA SER A 13 -1.82 5.42 -17.82
C SER A 13 -3.16 5.56 -17.10
N THR A 14 -3.68 4.45 -16.56
CA THR A 14 -4.77 4.49 -15.59
C THR A 14 -4.16 4.54 -14.20
N HIS A 15 -3.88 5.73 -13.68
CA HIS A 15 -4.05 6.06 -12.25
C HIS A 15 -3.65 7.51 -11.93
N LEU A 16 -4.41 8.46 -12.45
CA LEU A 16 -4.70 9.67 -11.68
C LEU A 16 -6.12 9.46 -11.13
N GLN A 17 -6.22 8.77 -9.99
CA GLN A 17 -7.50 8.46 -9.37
C GLN A 17 -8.13 9.72 -8.76
N THR A 18 -9.23 10.16 -9.37
CA THR A 18 -10.24 10.98 -8.73
C THR A 18 -11.34 10.07 -8.17
N GLY A 19 -11.37 9.85 -6.85
CA GLY A 19 -12.51 9.19 -6.19
C GLY A 19 -12.18 8.41 -4.91
N GLY A 20 -11.94 9.12 -3.81
CA GLY A 20 -11.73 8.54 -2.47
C GLY A 20 -10.31 8.03 -2.25
N GLN A 21 -9.60 8.57 -1.25
CA GLN A 21 -8.29 8.03 -0.90
C GLN A 21 -8.49 6.70 -0.16
N TYR A 22 -7.90 5.62 -0.67
CA TYR A 22 -7.93 4.32 0.01
C TYR A 22 -7.33 4.43 1.41
N GLN A 23 -7.98 3.80 2.37
CA GLN A 23 -7.57 3.85 3.78
C GLN A 23 -6.50 2.82 4.12
N ASP A 24 -6.49 1.72 3.39
CA ASP A 24 -5.61 0.58 3.58
C ASP A 24 -5.62 -0.33 2.34
N CYS A 25 -4.76 -1.35 2.35
CA CYS A 25 -4.66 -2.32 1.26
C CYS A 25 -5.94 -3.15 1.06
N ALA A 26 -6.79 -3.30 2.07
CA ALA A 26 -8.02 -4.08 1.94
C ALA A 26 -9.08 -3.32 1.12
N GLU A 27 -9.15 -1.99 1.22
CA GLU A 27 -9.97 -1.19 0.31
C GLU A 27 -9.46 -1.25 -1.13
N ILE A 28 -8.14 -1.16 -1.32
CA ILE A 28 -7.49 -1.30 -2.65
C ILE A 28 -7.83 -2.66 -3.26
N PHE A 29 -7.70 -3.74 -2.49
CA PHE A 29 -7.99 -5.11 -2.95
C PHE A 29 -9.47 -5.32 -3.29
N LYS A 30 -10.39 -4.75 -2.49
CA LYS A 30 -11.84 -4.80 -2.77
C LYS A 30 -12.22 -4.10 -4.06
N ASP A 31 -11.44 -3.11 -4.47
CA ASP A 31 -11.62 -2.39 -5.73
C ASP A 31 -11.04 -3.14 -6.95
N GLY A 32 -10.59 -4.39 -6.75
CA GLY A 32 -10.15 -5.30 -7.81
C GLY A 32 -8.64 -5.30 -8.07
N ASN A 33 -7.86 -4.50 -7.35
CA ASN A 33 -6.41 -4.51 -7.44
C ASN A 33 -5.86 -5.81 -6.84
N SER A 34 -5.15 -6.60 -7.65
CA SER A 34 -4.65 -7.94 -7.27
C SER A 34 -3.13 -8.07 -7.35
N VAL A 35 -2.41 -7.01 -7.69
CA VAL A 35 -0.95 -7.02 -7.82
C VAL A 35 -0.32 -6.57 -6.50
N SER A 36 0.53 -7.40 -5.89
CA SER A 36 1.31 -6.99 -4.72
C SER A 36 2.33 -5.91 -5.10
N GLY A 37 2.51 -4.90 -4.24
CA GLY A 37 3.40 -3.78 -4.52
C GLY A 37 3.14 -2.58 -3.62
N LEU A 38 3.78 -1.46 -3.92
CA LEU A 38 3.54 -0.22 -3.18
C LEU A 38 2.29 0.50 -3.66
N TYR A 39 1.48 0.94 -2.71
CA TYR A 39 0.29 1.75 -2.95
C TYR A 39 0.27 2.97 -2.04
N MET A 40 -0.25 4.08 -2.56
CA MET A 40 -0.52 5.28 -1.79
C MET A 40 -1.85 5.10 -1.04
N ILE A 41 -1.83 5.27 0.28
CA ILE A 41 -3.04 5.27 1.12
C ILE A 41 -3.11 6.54 1.96
N ARG A 42 -4.30 6.86 2.47
CA ARG A 42 -4.51 7.89 3.49
C ARG A 42 -5.56 7.43 4.50
N PRO A 43 -5.12 6.87 5.63
CA PRO A 43 -6.00 6.63 6.77
C PRO A 43 -6.69 7.93 7.25
N ASP A 44 -7.94 7.85 7.74
CA ASP A 44 -8.80 9.00 8.06
C ASP A 44 -8.14 10.03 8.99
N ARG A 45 -7.37 9.54 9.97
CA ARG A 45 -6.69 10.38 10.97
C ARG A 45 -5.24 10.68 10.61
N ALA A 46 -4.75 10.18 9.49
CA ALA A 46 -3.40 10.47 9.02
C ALA A 46 -3.34 11.93 8.51
N PRO A 47 -2.30 12.70 8.87
CA PRO A 47 -2.16 14.08 8.41
C PRO A 47 -1.94 14.14 6.89
N SER A 48 -1.20 13.17 6.33
CA SER A 48 -0.85 13.06 4.92
C SER A 48 -1.04 11.63 4.41
N SER A 49 -1.09 11.46 3.10
CA SER A 49 -0.97 10.14 2.48
C SER A 49 0.45 9.61 2.64
N PHE A 50 0.61 8.29 2.61
CA PHE A 50 1.91 7.62 2.63
C PHE A 50 1.87 6.30 1.86
N MET A 51 3.04 5.84 1.42
CA MET A 51 3.18 4.58 0.69
C MET A 51 3.21 3.39 1.66
N VAL A 52 2.53 2.31 1.30
CA VAL A 52 2.58 1.03 2.00
C VAL A 52 2.77 -0.11 1.02
N PHE A 53 3.44 -1.17 1.45
CA PHE A 53 3.47 -2.40 0.69
C PHE A 53 2.17 -3.17 0.94
N CYS A 54 1.41 -3.38 -0.12
CA CYS A 54 0.23 -4.22 -0.12
C CYS A 54 0.59 -5.60 -0.64
N ASP A 55 0.33 -6.62 0.17
CA ASP A 55 0.36 -7.99 -0.29
C ASP A 55 -1.05 -8.43 -0.69
N MET A 56 -1.18 -8.72 -1.99
CA MET A 56 -2.42 -9.14 -2.63
C MET A 56 -2.48 -10.66 -2.87
N SER A 57 -1.46 -11.42 -2.43
CA SER A 57 -1.49 -12.89 -2.49
C SER A 57 -2.37 -13.48 -1.37
N ASP A 58 -2.73 -14.75 -1.53
CA ASP A 58 -3.35 -15.59 -0.48
C ASP A 58 -4.55 -14.94 0.24
N GLY A 59 -5.50 -14.42 -0.56
CA GLY A 59 -6.70 -13.74 -0.06
C GLY A 59 -6.57 -12.21 0.01
N GLY A 60 -5.34 -11.69 -0.09
CA GLY A 60 -5.01 -10.31 -0.41
C GLY A 60 -5.49 -9.23 0.57
N GLY A 61 -5.17 -7.98 0.23
CA GLY A 61 -5.55 -6.81 1.02
C GLY A 61 -4.72 -6.60 2.28
N TRP A 62 -3.57 -7.25 2.39
CA TRP A 62 -2.69 -7.12 3.55
C TRP A 62 -1.82 -5.88 3.46
N THR A 63 -1.91 -5.01 4.47
CA THR A 63 -0.95 -3.91 4.64
C THR A 63 0.26 -4.42 5.41
N VAL A 64 1.39 -4.58 4.73
CA VAL A 64 2.63 -5.07 5.35
C VAL A 64 3.35 -3.93 6.05
N PHE A 65 3.39 -3.98 7.38
CA PHE A 65 4.05 -2.95 8.20
C PHE A 65 5.50 -3.30 8.57
N GLN A 66 5.89 -4.57 8.44
CA GLN A 66 7.23 -5.06 8.77
C GLN A 66 7.56 -6.29 7.92
N ARG A 67 8.79 -6.39 7.41
CA ARG A 67 9.29 -7.55 6.67
C ARG A 67 10.74 -7.89 7.03
N ARG A 68 11.00 -9.18 7.31
CA ARG A 68 12.33 -9.80 7.37
C ARG A 68 12.45 -10.88 6.30
N LYS A 69 13.65 -11.09 5.76
CA LYS A 69 13.97 -12.07 4.73
C LYS A 69 15.40 -12.61 4.84
N ASP A 70 16.40 -11.74 4.92
CA ASP A 70 17.82 -12.07 4.73
C ASP A 70 18.79 -11.38 5.70
N GLY A 71 18.30 -10.49 6.56
CA GLY A 71 19.10 -9.76 7.55
C GLY A 71 19.92 -8.60 6.98
N THR A 72 19.61 -8.14 5.76
CA THR A 72 20.30 -7.01 5.12
C THR A 72 20.07 -5.68 5.84
N GLU A 73 18.95 -5.54 6.56
CA GLU A 73 18.65 -4.35 7.34
C GLU A 73 18.87 -4.57 8.85
N SER A 74 19.51 -3.60 9.49
CA SER A 74 19.56 -3.56 10.96
C SER A 74 18.21 -3.14 11.53
N PHE A 75 17.70 -3.91 12.49
CA PHE A 75 16.52 -3.55 13.30
C PHE A 75 16.92 -3.05 14.70
N ASP A 76 18.21 -2.99 15.03
CA ASP A 76 18.67 -2.31 16.23
C ASP A 76 18.87 -0.82 15.90
N ARG A 77 17.82 -0.03 16.11
CA ARG A 77 17.66 1.34 15.61
C ARG A 77 17.14 2.28 16.69
N ALA A 78 17.42 3.56 16.55
CA ALA A 78 16.96 4.56 17.50
C ALA A 78 15.44 4.77 17.43
N TRP A 79 14.86 5.31 18.50
CA TRP A 79 13.42 5.61 18.56
C TRP A 79 12.91 6.44 17.38
N VAL A 80 13.70 7.42 16.93
CA VAL A 80 13.31 8.29 15.81
C VAL A 80 13.16 7.51 14.50
N GLU A 81 14.02 6.52 14.26
CA GLU A 81 13.94 5.65 13.07
C GLU A 81 12.70 4.73 13.18
N TYR A 82 12.44 4.15 14.35
CA TYR A 82 11.21 3.37 14.56
C TYR A 82 9.94 4.22 14.43
N LYS A 83 9.98 5.48 14.83
CA LYS A 83 8.85 6.42 14.70
C LYS A 83 8.50 6.68 13.24
N HIS A 84 9.50 6.93 12.40
CA HIS A 84 9.31 7.33 10.99
C HIS A 84 9.34 6.18 9.99
N GLY A 85 9.98 5.06 10.32
CA GLY A 85 10.22 3.94 9.42
C GLY A 85 11.65 3.89 8.89
N PHE A 86 12.08 2.71 8.45
CA PHE A 86 13.40 2.45 7.88
C PHE A 86 13.38 1.18 6.99
N GLY A 87 14.45 0.99 6.22
CA GLY A 87 14.62 -0.13 5.29
C GLY A 87 14.05 0.17 3.90
N ASP A 88 13.85 -0.88 3.11
CA ASP A 88 13.54 -0.78 1.68
C ASP A 88 12.25 -1.51 1.33
N SER A 89 11.13 -0.79 1.40
CA SER A 89 9.83 -1.30 0.96
C SER A 89 9.63 -1.21 -0.56
N GLU A 90 10.40 -0.38 -1.26
CA GLU A 90 10.28 -0.14 -2.71
C GLU A 90 10.77 -1.34 -3.51
N SER A 91 11.90 -1.92 -3.11
CA SER A 91 12.45 -3.13 -3.74
C SER A 91 11.83 -4.42 -3.22
N GLY A 92 10.89 -4.34 -2.27
CA GLY A 92 10.40 -5.49 -1.52
C GLY A 92 11.46 -6.11 -0.61
N GLY A 93 12.38 -5.30 -0.10
CA GLY A 93 13.42 -5.68 0.87
C GLY A 93 12.89 -5.78 2.30
N GLU A 94 13.81 -5.75 3.26
CA GLU A 94 13.46 -5.67 4.68
C GLU A 94 13.11 -4.25 5.08
N PHE A 95 12.06 -4.07 5.88
CA PHE A 95 11.68 -2.73 6.33
C PHE A 95 10.80 -2.73 7.59
N TRP A 96 10.72 -1.56 8.21
CA TRP A 96 9.75 -1.17 9.21
C TRP A 96 9.00 0.06 8.72
N LEU A 97 7.67 0.00 8.63
CA LEU A 97 6.84 1.08 8.08
C LEU A 97 6.91 2.37 8.91
N GLY A 98 7.10 2.26 10.23
CA GLY A 98 7.09 3.37 11.16
C GLY A 98 5.91 3.33 12.13
N ASN A 99 6.15 3.74 13.37
CA ASN A 99 5.14 3.75 14.42
C ASN A 99 4.04 4.78 14.15
N ASP A 100 4.38 5.95 13.59
CA ASP A 100 3.40 6.99 13.27
C ASP A 100 2.40 6.49 12.18
N PRO A 101 2.84 5.98 11.01
CA PRO A 101 1.95 5.34 10.05
C PRO A 101 1.12 4.18 10.63
N LEU A 102 1.76 3.30 11.41
CA LEU A 102 1.11 2.15 12.02
C LEU A 102 0.02 2.55 13.03
N HIS A 103 0.25 3.63 13.78
CA HIS A 103 -0.74 4.21 14.66
C HIS A 103 -1.99 4.64 13.89
N TYR A 104 -1.83 5.35 12.77
CA TYR A 104 -2.99 5.78 11.96
C TYR A 104 -3.73 4.61 11.32
N LEU A 105 -3.02 3.57 10.88
CA LEU A 105 -3.61 2.34 10.34
C LEU A 105 -4.43 1.57 11.38
N THR A 106 -4.07 1.63 12.66
CA THR A 106 -4.74 0.88 13.75
C THR A 106 -5.83 1.69 14.44
N LEU A 107 -5.82 3.03 14.31
CA LEU A 107 -6.84 3.94 14.83
C LEU A 107 -8.18 3.92 14.07
N LYS A 108 -8.48 2.87 13.29
CA LYS A 108 -9.65 2.83 12.39
C LYS A 108 -10.93 3.19 13.13
N VAL A 109 -11.59 4.21 12.62
CA VAL A 109 -12.96 4.55 13.02
C VAL A 109 -13.85 3.46 12.44
N LYS A 110 -14.56 2.72 13.30
CA LYS A 110 -15.63 1.85 12.81
C LYS A 110 -16.72 2.74 12.20
N ARG A 111 -16.77 2.80 10.87
CA ARG A 111 -17.90 3.42 10.18
C ARG A 111 -19.13 2.60 10.53
N LYS A 112 -20.15 3.25 11.10
CA LYS A 112 -21.47 2.61 11.23
C LYS A 112 -21.99 2.44 9.81
N THR A 113 -21.94 1.22 9.28
CA THR A 113 -22.75 0.83 8.14
C THR A 113 -24.19 0.77 8.63
N TYR A 114 -24.98 1.78 8.30
CA TYR A 114 -26.42 1.72 8.48
C TYR A 114 -26.96 0.80 7.37
N ASN A 115 -27.66 -0.27 7.75
CA ASN A 115 -28.39 -1.13 6.82
C ASN A 115 -29.86 -0.71 6.72
#